data_AF-A0A2B8AVP9-F1
#
_entry.id   AF-A0A2B8AVP9-F1
#
_cell.length_a   1.000
_cell.length_b   1.000
_cell.length_c   1.000
_cell.angle_alpha   90.00
_cell.angle_beta   90.00
_cell.angle_gamma   90.00
#
_symmetry.space_group_name_H-M   'P 1'
#
loop_
_entity.id
_entity.type
_entity.pdbx_description
1 polymer ?
#
loop_
_entity_poly.entity_id
_entity_poly.type
_entity_poly.pdbx_seq_one_letter_code
_entity_poly.pdbx_strand_id
1 'polypeptide(L)'
;MLCCLYSCYLLGYNQLYLALPAEVTRATGSQAALGWLFALSSLLVVLLQLPLTRWSTRRLSPRACLAGGLLLLAAGFAAVAAAAPLRLTGLPGLVPAALFVLLLALGQMLLVPAARALVPDLAEDRHLGLHTGALSSVSGLAVLVGSSVSGSLLDRGGALLWSFLAAVPLLGAAAVPLLRTPSPGGGNATAARDAESLRRAPAPPSAHPTGRTHVSAALSDQLKQVIDGPVFATVATIQPDGSPQLSVVWVKRDGDDVLMSTTLGRQKAKNLGRDPRVTVCVNPADDPYVYAEIRGEVTMTTEGGQELIDELAHKYTGRTYAEFNPQGVTDEERVVVRITPRKITGRL
;
A
#
# COMPACT_ATOMS: atom_id res chain seq x y z
N MET A 1 -19.83 5.49 -0.72
CA MET A 1 -19.63 5.79 -2.16
C MET A 1 -18.62 4.87 -2.82
N LEU A 2 -17.42 4.67 -2.28
CA LEU A 2 -16.46 3.67 -2.81
C LEU A 2 -17.09 2.26 -2.94
N CYS A 3 -17.89 1.83 -1.95
CA CYS A 3 -18.65 0.58 -2.02
C CYS A 3 -19.56 0.52 -3.25
N CYS A 4 -20.28 1.61 -3.57
CA CYS A 4 -21.19 1.66 -4.72
C CYS A 4 -20.42 1.54 -6.05
N LEU A 5 -19.26 2.19 -6.17
CA LEU A 5 -18.42 2.09 -7.36
C LEU A 5 -17.83 0.68 -7.53
N TYR A 6 -17.38 0.08 -6.43
CA TYR A 6 -16.89 -1.30 -6.42
C TYR A 6 -18.00 -2.31 -6.72
N SER A 7 -19.23 -2.03 -6.27
CA SER A 7 -20.42 -2.83 -6.57
C SER A 7 -20.74 -2.83 -8.07
N CYS A 8 -20.53 -1.72 -8.78
CA CYS A 8 -20.72 -1.65 -10.23
C CYS A 8 -19.80 -2.63 -10.96
N TYR A 9 -18.54 -2.74 -10.51
CA TYR A 9 -17.61 -3.73 -11.01
C TYR A 9 -18.09 -5.17 -10.74
N LEU A 10 -18.44 -5.48 -9.48
CA LEU A 10 -18.86 -6.84 -9.12
C LEU A 10 -20.12 -7.28 -9.86
N LEU A 11 -21.08 -6.37 -10.05
CA LEU A 11 -22.26 -6.65 -10.86
C LEU A 11 -21.88 -7.00 -12.30
N GLY A 12 -20.96 -6.22 -12.87
CA GLY A 12 -20.49 -6.44 -14.23
C GLY A 12 -19.70 -7.73 -14.41
N TYR A 13 -18.84 -8.05 -13.43
CA TYR A 13 -18.12 -9.32 -13.36
C TYR A 13 -19.09 -10.51 -13.31
N ASN A 14 -20.18 -10.41 -12.54
CA ASN A 14 -21.18 -11.46 -12.45
C ASN A 14 -21.86 -11.77 -13.80
N GLN A 15 -21.90 -10.81 -14.73
CA GLN A 15 -22.49 -11.01 -16.05
C GLN A 15 -21.70 -11.96 -16.95
N LEU A 16 -20.43 -12.25 -16.61
CA LEU A 16 -19.65 -13.31 -17.25
C LEU A 16 -20.32 -14.69 -17.12
N TYR A 17 -21.10 -14.91 -16.06
CA TYR A 17 -21.75 -16.18 -15.76
C TYR A 17 -23.25 -16.19 -16.06
N LEU A 18 -23.87 -15.01 -16.23
CA LEU A 18 -25.31 -14.88 -16.49
C LEU A 18 -25.60 -14.42 -17.92
N ALA A 19 -25.22 -13.18 -18.27
CA ALA A 19 -25.58 -12.58 -19.54
C ALA A 19 -24.70 -13.06 -20.71
N LEU A 20 -23.40 -13.28 -20.47
CA LEU A 20 -22.47 -13.72 -21.50
C LEU A 20 -22.82 -15.11 -22.08
N PRO A 21 -23.15 -16.15 -21.27
CA PRO A 21 -23.60 -17.43 -21.80
C PRO A 21 -24.85 -17.30 -22.68
N ALA A 22 -25.82 -16.49 -22.26
CA ALA A 22 -27.03 -16.24 -23.04
C ALA A 22 -26.72 -15.57 -24.39
N GLU A 23 -25.81 -14.59 -24.41
CA GLU A 23 -25.39 -13.91 -25.64
C GLU A 23 -24.59 -14.82 -26.60
N VAL A 24 -23.71 -15.68 -26.06
CA VAL A 24 -22.96 -16.65 -26.86
C VAL A 24 -23.88 -17.73 -27.45
N THR A 25 -24.85 -18.21 -26.66
CA THR A 25 -25.89 -19.12 -27.15
C THR A 25 -26.76 -18.44 -28.21
N ARG A 26 -27.13 -17.16 -28.03
CA ARG A 26 -27.87 -16.39 -29.05
C ARG A 26 -27.08 -16.28 -30.36
N ALA A 27 -25.78 -16.03 -30.29
CA ALA A 27 -24.93 -15.83 -31.45
C ALA A 27 -24.63 -17.14 -32.22
N THR A 28 -24.41 -18.24 -31.51
CA THR A 28 -23.87 -19.48 -32.10
C THR A 28 -24.75 -20.72 -31.95
N GLY A 29 -25.82 -20.64 -31.17
CA GLY A 29 -26.67 -21.80 -30.81
C GLY A 29 -26.03 -22.76 -29.80
N SER A 30 -24.80 -22.48 -29.33
CA SER A 30 -24.04 -23.33 -28.42
C SER A 30 -23.25 -22.48 -27.42
N GLN A 31 -22.80 -23.10 -26.33
CA GLN A 31 -21.91 -22.49 -25.34
C GLN A 31 -20.43 -22.84 -25.57
N ALA A 32 -20.09 -23.58 -26.63
CA ALA A 32 -18.74 -24.05 -26.90
C ALA A 32 -17.69 -22.92 -26.97
N ALA A 33 -18.09 -21.71 -27.40
CA ALA A 33 -17.18 -20.57 -27.48
C ALA A 33 -16.84 -19.93 -26.11
N LEU A 34 -17.59 -20.23 -25.04
CA LEU A 34 -17.34 -19.63 -23.72
C LEU A 34 -15.96 -19.98 -23.17
N GLY A 35 -15.52 -21.24 -23.34
CA GLY A 35 -14.20 -21.67 -22.89
C GLY A 35 -13.08 -20.83 -23.50
N TRP A 36 -13.19 -20.51 -24.79
CA TRP A 36 -12.22 -19.67 -25.50
C TRP A 36 -12.27 -18.21 -25.06
N LEU A 37 -13.45 -17.67 -24.77
CA LEU A 37 -13.59 -16.31 -24.23
C LEU A 37 -13.01 -16.20 -22.82
N PHE A 38 -13.20 -17.20 -21.96
CA PHE A 38 -12.57 -17.23 -20.63
C PHE A 38 -11.05 -17.43 -20.70
N ALA A 39 -10.57 -18.24 -21.65
CA ALA A 39 -9.14 -18.38 -21.91
C ALA A 39 -8.53 -17.03 -22.37
N LEU A 40 -9.20 -16.32 -23.28
CA LEU A 40 -8.80 -14.98 -23.71
C LEU A 40 -8.73 -14.01 -22.53
N SER A 41 -9.76 -13.97 -21.68
CA SER A 41 -9.77 -13.12 -20.48
C SER A 41 -8.61 -13.43 -19.55
N SER A 42 -8.37 -14.72 -19.29
CA SER A 42 -7.28 -15.17 -18.40
C SER A 42 -5.91 -14.79 -18.98
N LEU A 43 -5.71 -14.99 -20.28
CA LEU A 43 -4.47 -14.62 -20.96
C LEU A 43 -4.23 -13.11 -20.89
N LEU A 44 -5.27 -12.29 -21.15
CA LEU A 44 -5.19 -10.84 -21.02
C LEU A 44 -4.80 -10.43 -19.59
N VAL A 45 -5.42 -11.02 -18.57
CA VAL A 45 -5.08 -10.76 -17.16
C VAL A 45 -3.63 -11.09 -16.88
N VAL A 46 -3.19 -12.32 -17.19
CA VAL A 46 -1.81 -12.75 -16.90
C VAL A 46 -0.78 -11.85 -17.59
N LEU A 47 -1.01 -11.49 -18.86
CA LEU A 47 -0.05 -10.70 -19.63
C LEU A 47 -0.08 -9.21 -19.29
N LEU A 48 -1.26 -8.63 -19.04
CA LEU A 48 -1.43 -7.17 -18.96
C LEU A 48 -1.59 -6.64 -17.54
N GLN A 49 -1.91 -7.46 -16.54
CA GLN A 49 -2.18 -6.99 -15.18
C GLN A 49 -1.01 -6.17 -14.60
N LEU A 50 0.21 -6.73 -14.59
CA LEU A 50 1.36 -6.06 -14.00
C LEU A 50 1.84 -4.84 -14.82
N PRO A 51 1.98 -4.91 -16.15
CA PRO A 51 2.31 -3.75 -16.97
C PRO A 51 1.30 -2.61 -16.81
N LEU A 52 0.01 -2.91 -16.87
CA LEU A 52 -1.05 -1.91 -16.79
C LEU A 52 -1.15 -1.28 -15.39
N THR A 53 -0.98 -2.07 -14.34
CA THR A 53 -0.92 -1.56 -12.96
C THR A 53 0.28 -0.62 -12.78
N ARG A 54 1.47 -1.00 -13.23
CA ARG A 54 2.67 -0.15 -13.15
C ARG A 54 2.56 1.12 -13.97
N TRP A 55 1.95 1.04 -15.15
CA TRP A 55 1.74 2.19 -16.02
C TRP A 55 0.72 3.16 -15.40
N SER A 56 -0.41 2.65 -14.91
CA SER A 56 -1.48 3.47 -14.34
C SER A 56 -1.04 4.19 -13.07
N THR A 57 -0.29 3.53 -12.17
CA THR A 57 0.23 4.18 -10.96
C THR A 57 1.24 5.29 -11.24
N ARG A 58 1.93 5.26 -12.39
CA ARG A 58 2.87 6.31 -12.80
C ARG A 58 2.22 7.49 -13.53
N ARG A 59 1.07 7.27 -14.18
CA ARG A 59 0.49 8.21 -15.15
C ARG A 59 -0.86 8.78 -14.73
N LEU A 60 -1.62 8.05 -13.90
CA LEU A 60 -3.01 8.35 -13.60
C LEU A 60 -3.21 8.50 -12.09
N SER A 61 -4.11 9.41 -11.71
CA SER A 61 -4.56 9.50 -10.32
C SER A 61 -5.49 8.33 -9.98
N PRO A 62 -5.62 7.93 -8.70
CA PRO A 62 -6.55 6.86 -8.30
C PRO A 62 -8.00 7.10 -8.77
N ARG A 63 -8.45 8.36 -8.76
CA ARG A 63 -9.76 8.75 -9.32
C ARG A 63 -9.85 8.52 -10.82
N ALA A 64 -8.81 8.87 -11.58
CA ALA A 64 -8.77 8.63 -13.02
C ALA A 64 -8.77 7.13 -13.33
N CYS A 65 -8.10 6.30 -12.53
CA CYS A 65 -8.15 4.84 -12.66
C CYS A 65 -9.56 4.28 -12.39
N LEU A 66 -10.24 4.77 -11.36
CA LEU A 66 -11.63 4.38 -11.06
C LEU A 66 -12.59 4.78 -12.18
N ALA A 67 -12.54 6.04 -12.63
CA ALA A 67 -13.39 6.53 -13.70
C ALA A 67 -13.10 5.81 -15.03
N GLY A 68 -11.83 5.66 -15.39
CA GLY A 68 -11.40 4.94 -16.59
C GLY A 68 -11.83 3.48 -16.58
N GLY A 69 -11.68 2.79 -15.45
CA GLY A 69 -12.15 1.42 -15.29
C GLY A 69 -13.67 1.29 -15.46
N LEU A 70 -14.45 2.16 -14.82
CA LEU A 70 -15.91 2.17 -14.96
C LEU A 70 -16.38 2.51 -16.39
N LEU A 71 -15.70 3.43 -17.08
CA LEU A 71 -15.99 3.76 -18.47
C LEU A 71 -15.69 2.60 -19.42
N LEU A 72 -14.60 1.86 -19.20
CA LEU A 72 -14.29 0.65 -19.97
C LEU A 72 -15.37 -0.44 -19.75
N LEU A 73 -15.80 -0.63 -18.50
CA LEU A 73 -16.92 -1.53 -18.18
C LEU A 73 -18.19 -1.12 -18.92
N ALA A 74 -18.57 0.16 -18.83
CA ALA A 74 -19.75 0.70 -19.52
C ALA A 74 -19.67 0.51 -21.05
N ALA A 75 -18.49 0.76 -21.63
CA ALA A 75 -18.25 0.55 -23.06
C ALA A 75 -18.39 -0.92 -23.46
N GLY A 76 -17.96 -1.87 -22.62
CA GLY A 76 -18.15 -3.30 -22.83
C GLY A 76 -19.63 -3.69 -22.94
N PHE A 77 -20.46 -3.23 -22.00
CA PHE A 77 -21.90 -3.48 -22.05
C PHE A 77 -22.58 -2.75 -23.22
N ALA A 78 -22.20 -1.49 -23.46
CA ALA A 78 -22.76 -0.68 -24.54
C ALA A 78 -22.45 -1.27 -25.93
N ALA A 79 -21.27 -1.89 -26.11
CA ALA A 79 -20.92 -2.57 -27.35
C ALA A 79 -21.87 -3.73 -27.68
N VAL A 80 -22.24 -4.53 -26.67
CA VAL A 80 -23.22 -5.61 -26.86
C VAL A 80 -24.62 -5.05 -27.07
N ALA A 81 -25.00 -4.01 -26.33
CA ALA A 81 -26.28 -3.34 -26.50
C ALA A 81 -26.46 -2.77 -27.92
N ALA A 82 -25.43 -2.11 -28.45
CA ALA A 82 -25.43 -1.53 -29.79
C ALA A 82 -25.45 -2.59 -30.90
N ALA A 83 -24.87 -3.77 -30.65
CA ALA A 83 -24.88 -4.88 -31.59
C ALA A 83 -26.18 -5.70 -31.56
N ALA A 84 -26.97 -5.62 -30.48
CA ALA A 84 -28.18 -6.42 -30.30
C ALA A 84 -29.23 -6.26 -31.43
N PRO A 85 -29.50 -5.05 -31.98
CA PRO A 85 -30.43 -4.88 -33.11
C PRO A 85 -29.96 -5.55 -34.40
N LEU A 86 -28.64 -5.71 -34.59
CA LEU A 86 -28.04 -6.27 -35.80
C LEU A 86 -28.24 -7.79 -35.90
N ARG A 87 -28.62 -8.45 -34.79
CA ARG A 87 -28.87 -9.90 -34.71
C ARG A 87 -27.81 -10.77 -35.37
N LEU A 88 -26.54 -10.39 -35.22
CA LEU A 88 -25.40 -11.12 -35.79
C LEU A 88 -25.34 -12.55 -35.25
N THR A 89 -25.08 -13.51 -36.14
CA THR A 89 -24.95 -14.94 -35.84
C THR A 89 -23.60 -15.48 -36.33
N GLY A 90 -23.22 -16.68 -35.88
CA GLY A 90 -21.95 -17.31 -36.21
C GLY A 90 -20.76 -16.56 -35.60
N LEU A 91 -19.59 -16.61 -36.26
CA LEU A 91 -18.37 -15.94 -35.80
C LEU A 91 -18.53 -14.41 -35.64
N PRO A 92 -19.17 -13.67 -36.57
CA PRO A 92 -19.42 -12.24 -36.37
C PRO A 92 -20.28 -11.94 -35.13
N GLY A 93 -21.19 -12.85 -34.78
CA GLY A 93 -22.01 -12.75 -33.57
C GLY A 93 -21.23 -12.84 -32.26
N LEU A 94 -19.99 -13.36 -32.28
CA LEU A 94 -19.12 -13.42 -31.10
C LEU A 94 -18.31 -12.14 -30.87
N VAL A 95 -18.21 -11.25 -31.85
CA VAL A 95 -17.41 -10.01 -31.75
C VAL A 95 -17.86 -9.13 -30.58
N PRO A 96 -19.17 -8.86 -30.36
CA PRO A 96 -19.62 -8.06 -29.22
C PRO A 96 -19.30 -8.74 -27.87
N ALA A 97 -19.45 -10.06 -27.79
CA ALA A 97 -19.13 -10.84 -26.59
C ALA A 97 -17.63 -10.81 -26.28
N ALA A 98 -16.76 -10.96 -27.29
CA ALA A 98 -15.32 -10.85 -27.13
C ALA A 98 -14.88 -9.43 -26.74
N LEU A 99 -15.48 -8.41 -27.33
CA LEU A 99 -15.22 -7.01 -26.99
C LEU A 99 -15.66 -6.69 -25.56
N PHE A 100 -16.81 -7.20 -25.14
CA PHE A 100 -17.26 -7.12 -23.74
C PHE A 100 -16.24 -7.73 -22.78
N VAL A 101 -15.80 -8.97 -23.04
CA VAL A 101 -14.81 -9.66 -22.18
C VAL A 101 -13.49 -8.88 -22.12
N LEU A 102 -13.00 -8.41 -23.27
CA LEU A 102 -11.78 -7.60 -23.35
C LEU A 102 -11.89 -6.32 -22.51
N LEU A 103 -12.96 -5.54 -22.71
CA LEU A 103 -13.14 -4.27 -22.02
C LEU A 103 -13.42 -4.44 -20.53
N LEU A 104 -14.16 -5.49 -20.15
CA LEU A 104 -14.35 -5.88 -18.76
C LEU A 104 -13.02 -6.24 -18.10
N ALA A 105 -12.18 -7.04 -18.76
CA ALA A 105 -10.85 -7.42 -18.28
C ALA A 105 -9.94 -6.20 -18.10
N LEU A 106 -9.85 -5.30 -19.08
CA LEU A 106 -9.06 -4.08 -18.96
C LEU A 106 -9.59 -3.14 -17.87
N GLY A 107 -10.91 -2.98 -17.79
CA GLY A 107 -11.52 -2.10 -16.80
C GLY A 107 -11.31 -2.57 -15.37
N GLN A 108 -11.40 -3.89 -15.09
CA GLN A 108 -11.12 -4.43 -13.76
C GLN A 108 -9.65 -4.26 -13.35
N MET A 109 -8.72 -4.38 -14.31
CA MET A 109 -7.28 -4.20 -14.03
C MET A 109 -6.94 -2.77 -13.63
N LEU A 110 -7.74 -1.77 -14.01
CA LEU A 110 -7.59 -0.39 -13.55
C LEU A 110 -8.37 -0.12 -12.26
N LEU A 111 -9.61 -0.59 -12.20
CA LEU A 111 -10.55 -0.27 -11.12
C LEU A 111 -10.19 -0.96 -9.81
N VAL A 112 -9.93 -2.27 -9.83
CA VAL A 112 -9.79 -3.08 -8.62
C VAL A 112 -8.56 -2.67 -7.79
N PRO A 113 -7.36 -2.51 -8.37
CA PRO A 113 -6.20 -2.04 -7.60
C PRO A 113 -6.41 -0.65 -7.01
N ALA A 114 -7.00 0.28 -7.80
CA ALA A 114 -7.27 1.64 -7.34
C ALA A 114 -8.31 1.68 -6.21
N ALA A 115 -9.38 0.89 -6.31
CA ALA A 115 -10.40 0.79 -5.27
C ALA A 115 -9.82 0.23 -3.97
N ARG A 116 -9.02 -0.84 -4.05
CA ARG A 116 -8.36 -1.44 -2.87
C ARG A 116 -7.35 -0.51 -2.23
N ALA A 117 -6.61 0.27 -3.02
CA ALA A 117 -5.65 1.24 -2.51
C ALA A 117 -6.31 2.38 -1.71
N LEU A 118 -7.58 2.70 -1.99
CA LEU A 118 -8.33 3.75 -1.28
C LEU A 118 -9.04 3.26 -0.01
N VAL A 119 -9.07 1.95 0.25
CA VAL A 119 -9.71 1.41 1.46
C VAL A 119 -8.99 1.83 2.74
N PRO A 120 -7.64 1.76 2.83
CA PRO A 120 -6.92 2.22 4.01
C PRO A 120 -7.07 3.72 4.25
N ASP A 121 -7.04 4.55 3.18
CA ASP A 121 -7.16 6.01 3.28
C ASP A 121 -8.54 6.49 3.79
N LEU A 122 -9.54 5.61 3.76
CA LEU A 122 -10.91 5.89 4.19
C LEU A 122 -11.27 5.21 5.52
N ALA A 123 -10.41 4.35 6.04
CA ALA A 123 -10.61 3.60 7.27
C ALA A 123 -9.64 4.11 8.34
N GLU A 124 -10.14 4.51 9.50
CA GLU A 124 -9.26 4.72 10.66
C GLU A 124 -8.56 3.40 11.01
N ASP A 125 -7.26 3.47 11.32
CA ASP A 125 -6.31 2.34 11.44
C ASP A 125 -6.79 1.18 12.35
N ARG A 126 -7.79 1.43 13.20
CA ARG A 126 -8.32 0.49 14.20
C ARG A 126 -9.35 -0.52 13.67
N HIS A 127 -9.91 -0.35 12.45
CA HIS A 127 -11.02 -1.18 11.96
C HIS A 127 -10.96 -1.63 10.48
N LEU A 128 -9.77 -1.73 9.89
CA LEU A 128 -9.57 -2.14 8.48
C LEU A 128 -10.32 -3.43 8.07
N GLY A 129 -10.36 -4.44 8.94
CA GLY A 129 -11.10 -5.69 8.68
C GLY A 129 -12.62 -5.49 8.58
N LEU A 130 -13.19 -4.64 9.44
CA LEU A 130 -14.62 -4.29 9.43
C LEU A 130 -15.01 -3.50 8.18
N HIS A 131 -14.18 -2.56 7.73
CA HIS A 131 -14.44 -1.81 6.50
C HIS A 131 -14.36 -2.68 5.26
N THR A 132 -13.41 -3.61 5.21
CA THR A 132 -13.29 -4.56 4.09
C THR A 132 -14.46 -5.56 4.07
N GLY A 133 -14.91 -5.99 5.25
CA GLY A 133 -16.13 -6.79 5.42
C GLY A 133 -17.38 -6.02 4.98
N ALA A 134 -17.55 -4.78 5.45
CA ALA A 134 -18.68 -3.92 5.07
C ALA A 134 -18.71 -3.62 3.56
N LEU A 135 -17.55 -3.37 2.95
CA LEU A 135 -17.41 -3.21 1.50
C LEU A 135 -17.93 -4.46 0.75
N SER A 136 -17.57 -5.65 1.23
CA SER A 136 -17.99 -6.92 0.64
C SER A 136 -19.49 -7.16 0.82
N SER A 137 -20.05 -6.91 2.01
CA SER A 137 -21.48 -7.09 2.30
C SER A 137 -22.38 -6.15 1.50
N VAL A 138 -22.04 -4.85 1.46
CA VAL A 138 -22.80 -3.85 0.66
C VAL A 138 -22.75 -4.21 -0.83
N SER A 139 -21.58 -4.63 -1.31
CA SER A 139 -21.44 -5.02 -2.70
C SER A 139 -22.18 -6.32 -3.02
N GLY A 140 -22.21 -7.29 -2.11
CA GLY A 140 -22.99 -8.50 -2.25
C GLY A 140 -24.49 -8.22 -2.40
N LEU A 141 -25.05 -7.33 -1.58
CA LEU A 141 -26.45 -6.92 -1.69
C LEU A 141 -26.74 -6.19 -3.02
N ALA A 142 -25.84 -5.29 -3.43
CA ALA A 142 -25.97 -4.59 -4.71
C ALA A 142 -25.90 -5.56 -5.91
N VAL A 143 -25.02 -6.56 -5.86
CA VAL A 143 -24.92 -7.61 -6.89
C VAL A 143 -26.18 -8.46 -6.89
N LEU A 144 -26.73 -8.82 -5.73
CA LEU A 144 -27.98 -9.59 -5.64
C LEU A 144 -29.13 -8.84 -6.34
N VAL A 145 -29.37 -7.59 -5.95
CA VAL A 145 -30.43 -6.75 -6.55
C VAL A 145 -30.20 -6.57 -8.05
N GLY A 146 -28.98 -6.20 -8.45
CA GLY A 146 -28.65 -5.99 -9.86
C GLY A 146 -28.78 -7.27 -10.70
N SER A 147 -28.42 -8.42 -10.15
CA SER A 147 -28.53 -9.71 -10.84
C SER A 147 -29.99 -10.17 -10.94
N SER A 148 -30.82 -9.92 -9.93
CA SER A 148 -32.27 -10.17 -10.01
C SER A 148 -32.93 -9.32 -11.09
N VAL A 149 -32.60 -8.03 -11.17
CA VAL A 149 -33.10 -7.15 -12.24
C VAL A 149 -32.61 -7.62 -13.61
N SER A 150 -31.32 -7.93 -13.72
CA SER A 150 -30.71 -8.43 -14.97
C SER A 150 -31.37 -9.73 -15.44
N GLY A 151 -31.64 -10.67 -14.53
CA GLY A 151 -32.36 -11.91 -14.82
C GLY A 151 -33.77 -11.65 -15.33
N SER A 152 -34.52 -10.71 -14.73
CA SER A 152 -35.86 -10.35 -15.20
C SER A 152 -35.90 -9.65 -16.57
N LEU A 153 -34.79 -8.99 -16.95
CA LEU A 153 -34.65 -8.32 -18.23
C LEU A 153 -34.18 -9.26 -19.34
N LEU A 154 -33.58 -10.41 -18.99
CA LEU A 154 -33.10 -11.41 -19.94
C LEU A 154 -34.23 -11.86 -20.89
N ASP A 155 -35.42 -12.07 -20.34
CA ASP A 155 -36.61 -12.52 -21.09
C ASP A 155 -37.27 -11.40 -21.91
N ARG A 156 -36.94 -10.13 -21.63
CA ARG A 156 -37.56 -8.94 -22.27
C ARG A 156 -36.76 -8.39 -23.45
N GLY A 157 -35.58 -8.95 -23.71
CA GLY A 157 -34.75 -8.65 -24.88
C GLY A 157 -33.35 -8.15 -24.53
N GLY A 158 -32.35 -8.66 -25.25
CA GLY A 158 -30.92 -8.41 -24.97
C GLY A 158 -30.55 -6.92 -24.97
N ALA A 159 -31.06 -6.11 -25.91
CA ALA A 159 -30.70 -4.69 -25.99
C ALA A 159 -31.05 -3.92 -24.70
N LEU A 160 -32.21 -4.21 -24.08
CA LEU A 160 -32.63 -3.57 -22.83
C LEU A 160 -31.75 -3.99 -21.65
N LEU A 161 -31.45 -5.27 -21.53
CA LEU A 161 -30.54 -5.81 -20.52
C LEU A 161 -29.15 -5.16 -20.62
N TRP A 162 -28.54 -5.19 -21.80
CA TRP A 162 -27.20 -4.68 -22.02
C TRP A 162 -27.14 -3.15 -21.85
N SER A 163 -28.20 -2.42 -22.21
CA SER A 163 -28.30 -0.97 -21.96
C SER A 163 -28.41 -0.65 -20.46
N PHE A 164 -29.21 -1.41 -19.72
CA PHE A 164 -29.29 -1.29 -18.26
C PHE A 164 -27.92 -1.55 -17.61
N LEU A 165 -27.25 -2.63 -18.01
CA LEU A 165 -25.92 -2.98 -17.51
C LEU A 165 -24.84 -1.95 -17.89
N ALA A 166 -24.99 -1.23 -19.00
CA ALA A 166 -24.10 -0.13 -19.38
C ALA A 166 -24.34 1.13 -18.55
N ALA A 167 -25.61 1.43 -18.22
CA ALA A 167 -25.98 2.62 -17.47
C ALA A 167 -25.42 2.62 -16.04
N VAL A 168 -25.39 1.46 -15.37
CA VAL A 168 -24.90 1.32 -13.98
C VAL A 168 -23.44 1.82 -13.81
N PRO A 169 -22.43 1.25 -14.50
CA PRO A 169 -21.05 1.74 -14.40
C PRO A 169 -20.87 3.14 -14.99
N LEU A 170 -21.68 3.56 -15.97
CA LEU A 170 -21.63 4.93 -16.51
C LEU A 170 -22.05 5.97 -15.46
N LEU A 171 -23.13 5.71 -14.73
CA LEU A 171 -23.55 6.52 -13.58
C LEU A 171 -22.50 6.49 -12.46
N GLY A 172 -21.90 5.33 -12.23
CA GLY A 172 -20.75 5.20 -11.33
C GLY A 172 -19.59 6.11 -11.73
N ALA A 173 -19.21 6.13 -13.00
CA ALA A 173 -18.14 6.98 -13.52
C ALA A 173 -18.47 8.47 -13.33
N ALA A 174 -19.71 8.87 -13.59
CA ALA A 174 -20.19 10.23 -13.37
C ALA A 174 -20.18 10.65 -11.87
N ALA A 175 -20.28 9.68 -10.95
CA ALA A 175 -20.20 9.91 -9.51
C ALA A 175 -18.76 9.96 -8.97
N VAL A 176 -17.74 9.57 -9.74
CA VAL A 176 -16.33 9.57 -9.29
C VAL A 176 -15.85 10.96 -8.84
N PRO A 177 -16.17 12.08 -9.51
CA PRO A 177 -15.79 13.43 -9.05
C PRO A 177 -16.35 13.79 -7.66
N LEU A 178 -17.47 13.18 -7.27
CA LEU A 178 -18.08 13.41 -5.95
C LEU A 178 -17.29 12.73 -4.83
N LEU A 179 -16.37 11.81 -5.14
CA LEU A 179 -15.53 11.15 -4.14
C LEU A 179 -14.63 12.19 -3.46
N ARG A 180 -15.01 12.53 -2.24
CA ARG A 180 -14.16 13.20 -1.27
C ARG A 180 -13.07 12.21 -0.87
N THR A 181 -11.92 12.27 -1.53
CA THR A 181 -10.69 11.83 -0.86
C THR A 181 -10.35 12.92 0.15
N PRO A 182 -9.74 12.57 1.29
CA PRO A 182 -9.02 13.56 2.07
C PRO A 182 -8.13 14.36 1.11
N SER A 183 -8.29 15.69 1.11
CA SER A 183 -7.36 16.54 0.40
C SER A 183 -6.04 16.49 1.17
N PRO A 184 -4.87 16.39 0.52
CA PRO A 184 -3.58 16.54 1.20
C PRO A 184 -3.44 17.91 1.90
N GLY A 185 -4.39 18.84 1.70
CA GLY A 185 -4.38 20.21 2.21
C GLY A 185 -5.22 20.51 3.44
N GLY A 186 -5.84 19.53 4.12
CA GLY A 186 -6.62 19.78 5.35
C GLY A 186 -5.78 20.32 6.53
N GLY A 187 -4.47 20.04 6.54
CA GLY A 187 -3.53 20.57 7.53
C GLY A 187 -2.98 21.96 7.19
N ASN A 188 -3.17 22.47 5.96
CA ASN A 188 -2.48 23.69 5.51
C ASN A 188 -3.10 24.99 6.03
N ALA A 189 -4.39 25.04 6.35
CA ALA A 189 -5.00 26.28 6.84
C ALA A 189 -4.65 26.55 8.32
N THR A 190 -4.57 25.49 9.13
CA THR A 190 -4.05 25.52 10.51
C THR A 190 -2.54 25.75 10.48
N ALA A 191 -1.78 25.02 9.67
CA ALA A 191 -0.34 25.22 9.53
C ALA A 191 0.04 26.61 8.99
N ALA A 192 -0.77 27.23 8.11
CA ALA A 192 -0.52 28.59 7.65
C ALA A 192 -0.79 29.64 8.75
N ARG A 193 -1.82 29.45 9.57
CA ARG A 193 -2.07 30.29 10.75
C ARG A 193 -0.98 30.12 11.81
N ASP A 194 -0.52 28.89 12.02
CA ASP A 194 0.56 28.56 12.95
C ASP A 194 1.91 29.09 12.44
N ALA A 195 2.17 29.02 11.13
CA ALA A 195 3.35 29.58 10.48
C ALA A 195 3.38 31.11 10.49
N GLU A 196 2.23 31.77 10.34
CA GLU A 196 2.10 33.22 10.50
C GLU A 196 2.35 33.64 11.96
N SER A 197 1.90 32.82 12.93
CA SER A 197 2.19 33.03 14.36
C SER A 197 3.68 32.83 14.69
N LEU A 198 4.33 31.83 14.07
CA LEU A 198 5.77 31.55 14.23
C LEU A 198 6.65 32.59 13.53
N ARG A 199 6.17 33.23 12.45
CA ARG A 199 6.86 34.35 11.79
C ARG A 199 6.78 35.66 12.60
N ARG A 200 5.74 35.83 13.42
CA ARG A 200 5.57 36.98 14.33
C ARG A 200 6.20 36.77 15.70
N ALA A 201 6.60 35.54 16.04
CA ALA A 201 7.36 35.28 17.25
C ALA A 201 8.71 36.03 17.18
N PRO A 202 9.16 36.68 18.27
CA PRO A 202 10.47 37.32 18.30
C PRO A 202 11.54 36.30 17.91
N ALA A 203 12.46 36.68 17.03
CA ALA A 203 13.55 35.80 16.63
C ALA A 203 14.26 35.26 17.89
N PRO A 204 14.50 33.94 17.99
CA PRO A 204 15.19 33.38 19.13
C PRO A 204 16.57 34.05 19.25
N PRO A 205 17.03 34.37 20.47
CA PRO A 205 18.28 35.07 20.66
C PRO A 205 19.41 34.32 19.95
N SER A 206 20.13 35.05 19.10
CA SER A 206 21.28 34.55 18.37
C SER A 206 22.32 33.99 19.33
N ALA A 207 22.74 32.75 19.04
CA ALA A 207 23.82 31.94 19.60
C ALA A 207 24.70 32.57 20.69
N HIS A 208 24.97 31.81 21.77
CA HIS A 208 26.26 31.71 22.51
C HIS A 208 26.09 30.71 23.68
N PRO A 209 27.15 30.09 24.25
CA PRO A 209 28.41 29.59 23.67
C PRO A 209 28.54 28.04 23.82
N THR A 210 29.52 27.48 23.11
CA THR A 210 30.08 26.14 23.33
C THR A 210 30.56 25.99 24.78
N GLY A 211 29.97 25.05 25.51
CA GLY A 211 30.41 24.72 26.87
C GLY A 211 29.29 24.20 27.75
N ARG A 212 28.74 23.02 27.44
CA ARG A 212 27.98 22.24 28.42
C ARG A 212 28.47 20.81 28.39
N THR A 213 28.97 20.38 29.54
CA THR A 213 29.38 19.02 29.88
C THR A 213 28.38 18.01 29.32
N HIS A 214 28.87 17.03 28.57
CA HIS A 214 28.06 15.95 28.01
C HIS A 214 27.46 15.13 29.16
N VAL A 215 26.19 15.34 29.49
CA VAL A 215 25.46 14.47 30.42
C VAL A 215 24.74 13.42 29.58
N SER A 216 25.16 12.17 29.70
CA SER A 216 24.44 11.04 29.11
C SER A 216 23.08 10.87 29.79
N ALA A 217 22.05 10.53 29.00
CA ALA A 217 20.73 10.19 29.53
C ALA A 217 20.69 8.71 29.91
N ALA A 218 20.21 8.38 31.11
CA ALA A 218 20.06 6.99 31.56
C ALA A 218 18.79 6.35 30.97
N LEU A 219 18.86 5.08 30.58
CA LEU A 219 17.69 4.31 30.15
C LEU A 219 16.86 3.92 31.39
N SER A 220 15.54 4.01 31.29
CA SER A 220 14.63 3.46 32.30
C SER A 220 14.75 1.94 32.39
N ASP A 221 14.38 1.37 33.53
CA ASP A 221 14.44 -0.09 33.73
C ASP A 221 13.53 -0.85 32.76
N GLN A 222 12.36 -0.28 32.45
CA GLN A 222 11.43 -0.84 31.48
C GLN A 222 12.03 -0.82 30.06
N LEU A 223 12.66 0.29 29.63
CA LEU A 223 13.36 0.34 28.35
C LEU A 223 14.55 -0.62 28.30
N LYS A 224 15.31 -0.76 29.39
CA LYS A 224 16.40 -1.75 29.50
C LYS A 224 15.87 -3.17 29.29
N GLN A 225 14.78 -3.53 29.96
CA GLN A 225 14.15 -4.85 29.82
C GLN A 225 13.70 -5.11 28.37
N VAL A 226 13.10 -4.11 27.72
CA VAL A 226 12.69 -4.20 26.31
C VAL A 226 13.90 -4.40 25.40
N ILE A 227 14.96 -3.61 25.57
CA ILE A 227 16.18 -3.71 24.76
C ILE A 227 16.94 -5.01 25.04
N ASP A 228 16.85 -5.61 26.23
CA ASP A 228 17.44 -6.91 26.53
C ASP A 228 16.72 -8.06 25.81
N GLY A 229 15.43 -7.90 25.51
CA GLY A 229 14.67 -8.79 24.63
C GLY A 229 14.96 -8.60 23.13
N PRO A 230 14.44 -9.48 22.25
CA PRO A 230 14.66 -9.42 20.81
C PRO A 230 13.80 -8.36 20.10
N VAL A 231 13.79 -7.13 20.63
CA VAL A 231 13.05 -6.00 20.04
C VAL A 231 13.74 -5.49 18.77
N PHE A 232 13.00 -5.24 17.70
CA PHE A 232 13.53 -4.56 16.53
C PHE A 232 13.48 -3.05 16.73
N ALA A 233 14.60 -2.36 16.51
CA ALA A 233 14.66 -0.90 16.63
C ALA A 233 14.75 -0.24 15.25
N THR A 234 14.17 0.94 15.10
CA THR A 234 14.31 1.77 13.90
C THR A 234 15.33 2.87 14.14
N VAL A 235 16.35 2.94 13.30
CA VAL A 235 17.42 3.94 13.39
C VAL A 235 17.28 4.95 12.26
N ALA A 236 17.29 6.22 12.62
CA ALA A 236 17.33 7.37 11.73
C ALA A 236 18.75 7.97 11.68
N THR A 237 19.32 8.04 10.48
CA THR A 237 20.56 8.75 10.18
C THR A 237 20.27 9.90 9.21
N ILE A 238 21.22 10.83 9.06
CA ILE A 238 21.04 12.02 8.21
C ILE A 238 21.75 11.76 6.87
N GLN A 239 21.04 11.96 5.75
CA GLN A 239 21.60 11.88 4.40
C GLN A 239 22.41 13.14 4.04
N PRO A 240 23.27 13.12 3.01
CA PRO A 240 24.02 14.30 2.58
C PRO A 240 23.16 15.52 2.25
N ASP A 241 21.95 15.30 1.76
CA ASP A 241 20.95 16.34 1.45
C ASP A 241 20.12 16.78 2.66
N GLY A 242 20.42 16.27 3.86
CA GLY A 242 19.70 16.53 5.10
C GLY A 242 18.44 15.68 5.31
N SER A 243 18.02 14.87 4.33
CA SER A 243 16.86 13.99 4.49
C SER A 243 17.14 12.85 5.48
N PRO A 244 16.13 12.33 6.21
CA PRO A 244 16.32 11.20 7.10
C PRO A 244 16.41 9.88 6.32
N GLN A 245 17.38 9.03 6.67
CA GLN A 245 17.47 7.63 6.22
C GLN A 245 17.10 6.72 7.38
N LEU A 246 16.01 5.97 7.22
CA LEU A 246 15.52 5.02 8.22
C LEU A 246 15.94 3.59 7.90
N SER A 247 16.21 2.81 8.94
CA SER A 247 16.45 1.37 8.80
C SER A 247 16.12 0.62 10.08
N VAL A 248 15.53 -0.58 9.93
CA VAL A 248 15.27 -1.50 11.04
C VAL A 248 16.54 -2.30 11.34
N VAL A 249 16.88 -2.44 12.62
CA VAL A 249 18.11 -3.08 13.10
C VAL A 249 17.88 -3.93 14.34
N TRP A 250 18.79 -4.89 14.53
CA TRP A 250 19.00 -5.55 15.81
C TRP A 250 19.85 -4.67 16.72
N VAL A 251 19.53 -4.67 18.00
CA VAL A 251 20.22 -3.90 19.04
C VAL A 251 20.50 -4.75 20.26
N LYS A 252 21.54 -4.39 20.99
CA LYS A 252 21.72 -4.75 22.40
C LYS A 252 22.09 -3.50 23.17
N ARG A 253 22.18 -3.60 24.49
CA ARG A 253 22.73 -2.53 25.33
C ARG A 253 24.06 -2.93 25.96
N ASP A 254 24.80 -1.92 26.35
CA ASP A 254 25.98 -1.99 27.21
C ASP A 254 25.86 -0.87 28.24
N GLY A 255 25.44 -1.22 29.46
CA GLY A 255 24.97 -0.23 30.44
C GLY A 255 23.74 0.52 29.91
N ASP A 256 23.89 1.83 29.73
CA ASP A 256 22.90 2.75 29.13
C ASP A 256 23.17 3.04 27.64
N ASP A 257 24.29 2.58 27.08
CA ASP A 257 24.56 2.71 25.65
C ASP A 257 23.78 1.65 24.85
N VAL A 258 23.39 2.01 23.63
CA VAL A 258 22.77 1.08 22.67
C VAL A 258 23.77 0.72 21.59
N LEU A 259 23.95 -0.58 21.35
CA LEU A 259 24.87 -1.10 20.34
C LEU A 259 24.10 -1.67 19.15
N MET A 260 24.58 -1.42 17.94
CA MET A 260 24.12 -2.09 16.73
C MET A 260 25.31 -2.47 15.84
N SER A 261 25.12 -3.47 14.98
CA SER A 261 26.11 -3.88 13.97
C SER A 261 25.68 -3.45 12.56
N THR A 262 26.63 -3.01 11.75
CA THR A 262 26.50 -2.73 10.31
C THR A 262 27.81 -3.02 9.58
N THR A 263 27.88 -2.87 8.25
CA THR A 263 29.15 -2.88 7.49
C THR A 263 29.51 -1.48 6.99
N LEU A 264 30.80 -1.24 6.72
CA LEU A 264 31.35 0.06 6.28
C LEU A 264 30.70 0.60 5.00
N GLY A 265 30.36 -0.25 4.03
CA GLY A 265 29.79 0.18 2.75
C GLY A 265 28.32 0.60 2.81
N ARG A 266 27.59 0.28 3.89
CA ARG A 266 26.17 0.64 4.00
C ARG A 266 25.99 2.15 4.16
N GLN A 267 24.93 2.67 3.56
CA GLN A 267 24.62 4.10 3.59
C GLN A 267 24.57 4.67 5.01
N LYS A 268 24.02 3.92 5.99
CA LYS A 268 23.98 4.36 7.39
C LYS A 268 25.37 4.53 8.02
N ALA A 269 26.33 3.68 7.70
CA ALA A 269 27.70 3.79 8.21
C ALA A 269 28.38 5.04 7.64
N LYS A 270 28.19 5.28 6.33
CA LYS A 270 28.66 6.50 5.65
C LYS A 270 28.01 7.77 6.22
N ASN A 271 26.72 7.72 6.53
CA ASN A 271 26.00 8.83 7.15
C ASN A 271 26.53 9.14 8.55
N LEU A 272 26.68 8.11 9.39
CA LEU A 272 27.16 8.23 10.77
C LEU A 272 28.62 8.69 10.86
N GLY A 273 29.47 8.27 9.92
CA GLY A 273 30.83 8.78 9.82
C GLY A 273 30.91 10.26 9.45
N ARG A 274 29.90 10.79 8.73
CA ARG A 274 29.80 12.22 8.37
C ARG A 274 29.15 13.04 9.49
N ASP A 275 28.09 12.52 10.09
CA ASP A 275 27.30 13.19 11.13
C ASP A 275 26.97 12.16 12.22
N PRO A 276 27.55 12.27 13.43
CA PRO A 276 27.40 11.26 14.47
C PRO A 276 26.01 11.27 15.12
N ARG A 277 25.14 12.23 14.76
CA ARG A 277 23.80 12.33 15.36
C ARG A 277 22.92 11.20 14.84
N VAL A 278 22.28 10.51 15.77
CA VAL A 278 21.38 9.40 15.50
C VAL A 278 20.12 9.50 16.36
N THR A 279 19.02 9.01 15.84
CA THR A 279 17.81 8.75 16.63
C THR A 279 17.42 7.28 16.51
N VAL A 280 17.15 6.64 17.63
CA VAL A 280 16.70 5.26 17.73
C VAL A 280 15.28 5.26 18.28
N CYS A 281 14.34 4.67 17.54
CA CYS A 281 13.00 4.39 18.03
C CYS A 281 12.91 2.90 18.39
N VAL A 282 12.60 2.62 19.65
CA VAL A 282 12.31 1.27 20.17
C VAL A 282 10.81 1.16 20.35
N ASN A 283 10.19 0.21 19.65
CA ASN A 283 8.75 -0.03 19.67
C ASN A 283 8.51 -1.55 19.70
N PRO A 284 8.12 -2.12 20.85
CA PRO A 284 7.81 -3.55 20.98
C PRO A 284 6.66 -3.96 20.06
N ALA A 285 6.78 -5.11 19.41
CA ALA A 285 5.76 -5.59 18.46
C ALA A 285 4.48 -6.10 19.15
N ASP A 286 4.59 -6.50 20.40
CA ASP A 286 3.51 -6.94 21.28
C ASP A 286 2.71 -5.76 21.88
N ASP A 287 3.32 -4.57 21.97
CA ASP A 287 2.65 -3.33 22.37
C ASP A 287 3.05 -2.15 21.47
N PRO A 288 2.50 -2.08 20.23
CA PRO A 288 2.93 -1.10 19.23
C PRO A 288 2.54 0.35 19.56
N TYR A 289 1.73 0.60 20.60
CA TYR A 289 1.38 1.96 21.04
C TYR A 289 2.40 2.54 22.02
N VAL A 290 3.34 1.73 22.49
CA VAL A 290 4.37 2.13 23.45
C VAL A 290 5.72 2.21 22.74
N TYR A 291 6.45 3.30 22.97
CA TYR A 291 7.76 3.50 22.36
C TYR A 291 8.68 4.32 23.26
N ALA A 292 9.98 4.19 23.01
CA ALA A 292 11.00 5.14 23.41
C ALA A 292 11.76 5.64 22.19
N GLU A 293 12.02 6.93 22.18
CA GLU A 293 12.88 7.61 21.25
C GLU A 293 14.16 8.03 21.98
N ILE A 294 15.29 7.52 21.52
CA ILE A 294 16.63 7.78 22.04
C ILE A 294 17.36 8.66 21.02
N ARG A 295 17.65 9.90 21.38
CA ARG A 295 18.52 10.80 20.60
C ARG A 295 19.92 10.73 21.18
N GLY A 296 20.91 10.44 20.34
CA GLY A 296 22.28 10.22 20.79
C GLY A 296 23.34 10.69 19.80
N GLU A 297 24.58 10.39 20.15
CA GLU A 297 25.74 10.43 19.25
C GLU A 297 26.34 9.04 19.15
N VAL A 298 27.01 8.77 18.03
CA VAL A 298 27.66 7.49 17.81
C VAL A 298 29.17 7.57 17.88
N THR A 299 29.76 6.49 18.37
CA THR A 299 31.14 6.11 18.11
C THR A 299 31.15 4.80 17.31
N MET A 300 32.10 4.67 16.40
CA MET A 300 32.21 3.52 15.50
C MET A 300 33.60 2.90 15.61
N THR A 301 33.65 1.57 15.71
CA THR A 301 34.91 0.80 15.70
C THR A 301 34.72 -0.50 14.93
N THR A 302 35.74 -0.96 14.21
CA THR A 302 35.74 -2.28 13.57
C THR A 302 36.12 -3.38 14.55
N GLU A 303 36.79 -3.04 15.65
CA GLU A 303 37.14 -3.96 16.72
C GLU A 303 35.87 -4.51 17.38
N GLY A 304 35.77 -5.84 17.53
CA GLY A 304 34.58 -6.49 18.09
C GLY A 304 33.39 -6.60 17.13
N GLY A 305 33.55 -6.21 15.86
CA GLY A 305 32.45 -6.13 14.89
C GLY A 305 31.83 -7.50 14.57
N GLN A 306 32.66 -8.54 14.52
CA GLN A 306 32.23 -9.91 14.25
C GLN A 306 31.56 -10.53 15.50
N GLU A 307 32.17 -10.34 16.66
CA GLU A 307 31.67 -10.80 17.95
C GLU A 307 30.29 -10.21 18.22
N LEU A 308 30.11 -8.91 17.99
CA LEU A 308 28.82 -8.24 18.18
C LEU A 308 27.72 -8.82 17.28
N ILE A 309 28.00 -9.09 16.01
CA ILE A 309 26.96 -9.62 15.12
C ILE A 309 26.59 -11.06 15.50
N ASP A 310 27.54 -11.85 15.97
CA ASP A 310 27.27 -13.20 16.48
C ASP A 310 26.46 -13.17 17.78
N GLU A 311 26.76 -12.26 18.71
CA GLU A 311 25.95 -12.05 19.91
C GLU A 311 24.51 -11.62 19.58
N LEU A 312 24.34 -10.70 18.63
CA LEU A 312 23.03 -10.27 18.16
C LEU A 312 22.29 -11.43 17.48
N ALA A 313 22.96 -12.22 16.64
CA ALA A 313 22.33 -13.39 16.02
C ALA A 313 21.84 -14.40 17.06
N HIS A 314 22.64 -14.71 18.07
CA HIS A 314 22.21 -15.60 19.15
C HIS A 314 21.01 -15.04 19.90
N LYS A 315 21.05 -13.75 20.24
CA LYS A 315 19.95 -13.08 20.92
C LYS A 315 18.63 -13.14 20.14
N TYR A 316 18.65 -12.90 18.83
CA TYR A 316 17.43 -12.78 18.03
C TYR A 316 16.97 -14.09 17.41
N THR A 317 17.87 -15.03 17.16
CA THR A 317 17.58 -16.25 16.38
C THR A 317 18.05 -17.53 17.06
N GLY A 318 18.80 -17.44 18.15
CA GLY A 318 19.36 -18.60 18.86
C GLY A 318 20.50 -19.31 18.12
N ARG A 319 21.11 -18.67 17.11
CA ARG A 319 22.13 -19.26 16.23
C ARG A 319 23.28 -18.27 16.03
N THR A 320 24.45 -18.75 15.61
CA THR A 320 25.52 -17.85 15.14
C THR A 320 25.08 -17.07 13.90
N TYR A 321 25.74 -15.95 13.60
CA TYR A 321 25.38 -15.16 12.42
C TYR A 321 25.64 -15.93 11.13
N ALA A 322 26.73 -16.72 11.07
CA ALA A 322 27.05 -17.56 9.91
C ALA A 322 26.00 -18.65 9.64
N GLU A 323 25.40 -19.23 10.68
CA GLU A 323 24.33 -20.22 10.53
C GLU A 323 22.98 -19.59 10.13
N PHE A 324 22.68 -18.42 10.67
CA PHE A 324 21.45 -17.69 10.36
C PHE A 324 21.49 -17.08 8.95
N ASN A 325 22.63 -16.50 8.56
CA ASN A 325 22.85 -15.89 7.27
C ASN A 325 24.16 -16.38 6.62
N PRO A 326 24.16 -17.57 6.00
CA PRO A 326 25.36 -18.15 5.37
C PRO A 326 25.97 -17.26 4.28
N GLN A 327 25.16 -16.44 3.61
CA GLN A 327 25.65 -15.46 2.62
C GLN A 327 26.35 -14.26 3.27
N GLY A 328 26.14 -14.03 4.56
CA GLY A 328 26.77 -12.94 5.33
C GLY A 328 28.26 -13.14 5.58
N VAL A 329 28.82 -14.33 5.30
CA VAL A 329 30.26 -14.61 5.41
C VAL A 329 31.07 -13.76 4.42
N THR A 330 30.45 -13.36 3.29
CA THR A 330 31.06 -12.48 2.29
C THR A 330 30.78 -10.99 2.54
N ASP A 331 30.17 -10.65 3.68
CA ASP A 331 29.90 -9.25 4.01
C ASP A 331 31.23 -8.48 4.17
N GLU A 332 31.21 -7.20 3.78
CA GLU A 332 32.30 -6.29 4.12
C GLU A 332 32.53 -6.20 5.64
N GLU A 333 33.68 -5.67 6.04
CA GLU A 333 34.07 -5.52 7.43
C GLU A 333 32.95 -4.90 8.29
N ARG A 334 32.65 -5.60 9.39
CA ARG A 334 31.60 -5.26 10.33
C ARG A 334 32.07 -4.18 11.30
N VAL A 335 31.16 -3.30 11.67
CA VAL A 335 31.41 -2.16 12.53
C VAL A 335 30.45 -2.19 13.70
N VAL A 336 31.00 -2.06 14.89
CA VAL A 336 30.27 -1.75 16.12
C VAL A 336 29.90 -0.28 16.09
N VAL A 337 28.61 0.02 16.12
CA VAL A 337 28.10 1.36 16.32
C VAL A 337 27.57 1.44 17.75
N ARG A 338 28.25 2.23 18.58
CA ARG A 338 27.85 2.52 19.96
C ARG A 338 27.13 3.84 19.99
N ILE A 339 25.91 3.85 20.52
CA ILE A 339 25.02 4.99 20.57
C ILE A 339 24.92 5.43 22.03
N THR A 340 25.49 6.59 22.35
CA THR A 340 25.41 7.18 23.68
C THR A 340 24.19 8.11 23.76
N PRO A 341 23.18 7.80 24.59
CA PRO A 341 21.98 8.61 24.71
C PRO A 341 22.28 10.01 25.24
N ARG A 342 21.71 11.03 24.60
CA ARG A 342 21.69 12.42 25.07
C ARG A 342 20.31 12.86 25.54
N LYS A 343 19.26 12.29 24.96
CA LYS A 343 17.88 12.56 25.35
C LYS A 343 17.01 11.35 25.06
N ILE A 344 16.13 11.02 26.01
CA ILE A 344 15.16 9.95 25.87
C ILE A 344 13.77 10.54 26.05
N THR A 345 12.83 10.18 25.19
CA THR A 345 11.42 10.56 25.27
C THR A 345 10.55 9.36 24.94
N GLY A 346 9.31 9.32 25.43
CA GLY A 346 8.41 8.19 25.22
C GLY A 346 7.88 7.65 26.53
N ARG A 347 7.24 6.48 26.48
CA ARG A 347 6.55 5.84 27.61
C ARG A 347 7.18 4.50 28.01
N LEU A 348 8.38 4.20 27.52
CA LEU A 348 9.23 3.11 27.99
C LEU A 348 10.31 3.64 28.93
#